data_AF-A0A921I0M6-F1
#
_entry.id   AF-A0A921I0M6-F1
#
_cell.length_a   1.000
_cell.length_b   1.000
_cell.length_c   1.000
_cell.angle_alpha   90.00
_cell.angle_beta   90.00
_cell.angle_gamma   90.00
#
_symmetry.space_group_name_H-M   'P 1'
#
loop_
_entity.id
_entity.type
_entity.pdbx_description
1 polymer ?
#
loop_
_entity_poly.entity_id
_entity_poly.type
_entity_poly.pdbx_seq_one_letter_code
_entity_poly.pdbx_strand_id
1 'polypeptide(L)'
;MIIENNPKELEAMREFHRGNRAEGLKLQEEFAAQFREEYKDKDHCPCKKACRYHGNCKECVAIHRAHQEHVPNCMRPMLNKKLRLLSELTEHTLANEIEPPKEVLRKDL
;
A
#
# COMPACT_ATOMS: atom_id res chain seq x y z
N MET A 1 -4.65 -13.03 -5.63
CA MET A 1 -4.98 -12.78 -4.23
C MET A 1 -5.18 -11.29 -4.05
N ILE A 2 -6.10 -10.91 -3.17
CA ILE A 2 -6.28 -9.51 -2.80
C ILE A 2 -5.18 -9.14 -1.79
N ILE A 3 -4.42 -8.06 -2.05
CA ILE A 3 -3.39 -7.56 -1.13
C ILE A 3 -4.03 -6.60 -0.13
N GLU A 4 -4.75 -5.58 -0.63
CA GLU A 4 -5.36 -4.56 0.20
C GLU A 4 -6.57 -5.09 1.00
N ASN A 5 -6.54 -4.91 2.32
CA ASN A 5 -7.57 -5.43 3.24
C ASN A 5 -7.71 -6.96 3.16
N ASN A 6 -6.60 -7.67 2.95
CA ASN A 6 -6.60 -9.13 2.94
C ASN A 6 -7.18 -9.67 4.27
N PRO A 7 -8.22 -10.52 4.25
CA PRO A 7 -8.86 -11.04 5.47
C PRO A 7 -7.89 -11.76 6.41
N LYS A 8 -6.85 -12.41 5.87
CA LYS A 8 -5.86 -13.15 6.66
C LYS A 8 -4.97 -12.21 7.47
N GLU A 9 -4.47 -11.14 6.85
CA GLU A 9 -3.69 -10.10 7.56
C GLU A 9 -4.55 -9.35 8.58
N LEU A 10 -5.84 -9.12 8.28
CA LEU A 10 -6.76 -8.53 9.25
C LEU A 10 -7.01 -9.44 10.46
N GLU A 11 -7.07 -10.77 10.25
CA GLU A 11 -7.12 -11.73 11.36
C GLU A 11 -5.80 -11.79 12.12
N ALA A 12 -4.66 -11.77 11.42
CA ALA A 12 -3.34 -11.74 12.05
C ALA A 12 -3.21 -10.55 13.03
N MET A 13 -3.66 -9.37 12.62
CA MET A 13 -3.70 -8.19 13.50
C MET A 13 -4.66 -8.35 14.67
N ARG A 14 -5.81 -9.04 14.50
CA ARG A 14 -6.72 -9.35 15.61
C ARG A 14 -6.06 -10.28 16.63
N GLU A 15 -5.31 -11.29 16.18
CA GLU A 15 -4.56 -12.20 17.06
C GLU A 15 -3.44 -11.47 17.81
N PHE A 16 -2.70 -10.57 17.16
CA PHE A 16 -1.71 -9.73 17.84
C PHE A 16 -2.33 -8.86 18.93
N HIS A 17 -3.48 -8.22 18.66
CA HIS A 17 -4.18 -7.43 19.68
C HIS A 17 -4.73 -8.26 20.84
N ARG A 18 -5.01 -9.55 20.62
CA ARG A 18 -5.38 -10.51 21.67
C ARG A 18 -4.17 -11.06 22.44
N GLY A 19 -2.95 -10.71 22.05
CA GLY A 19 -1.71 -11.23 22.62
C GLY A 19 -1.27 -12.60 22.09
N ASN A 20 -2.01 -13.19 21.14
CA ASN A 20 -1.68 -14.47 20.51
C ASN A 20 -0.66 -14.27 19.38
N ARG A 21 0.60 -14.00 19.76
CA ARG A 21 1.67 -13.72 18.81
C ARG A 21 1.97 -14.91 17.88
N ALA A 22 1.81 -16.14 18.36
CA ALA A 22 2.11 -17.34 17.59
C ALA A 22 1.15 -17.49 16.39
N GLU A 23 -0.16 -17.38 16.61
CA GLU A 23 -1.13 -17.47 15.52
C GLU A 23 -1.03 -16.26 14.58
N GLY A 24 -0.82 -15.05 15.12
CA GLY A 24 -0.58 -13.86 14.29
C GLY A 24 0.59 -14.04 13.32
N LEU A 25 1.74 -14.55 13.79
CA LEU A 25 2.90 -14.82 12.94
C LEU A 25 2.64 -15.91 11.90
N LYS A 26 1.91 -16.97 12.28
CA LYS A 26 1.52 -18.04 11.36
C LYS A 26 0.66 -17.49 10.21
N LEU A 27 -0.36 -16.70 10.52
CA LEU A 27 -1.23 -16.08 9.51
C LEU A 27 -0.45 -15.15 8.57
N GLN A 28 0.51 -14.37 9.11
CA GLN A 28 1.39 -13.52 8.30
C GLN A 28 2.27 -14.33 7.35
N GLU A 29 2.90 -15.40 7.83
CA GLU A 29 3.75 -16.23 6.98
C GLU A 29 2.94 -16.94 5.89
N GLU A 30 1.73 -17.40 6.20
CA GLU A 30 0.84 -17.98 5.20
C GLU A 30 0.45 -16.96 4.11
N PHE A 31 0.16 -15.72 4.48
CA PHE A 31 -0.10 -14.65 3.51
C PHE A 31 1.15 -14.36 2.67
N ALA A 32 2.30 -14.20 3.31
CA ALA A 32 3.56 -13.91 2.63
C ALA A 32 3.98 -15.04 1.68
N ALA A 33 3.77 -16.30 2.06
CA ALA A 33 4.03 -17.46 1.22
C ALA A 33 3.11 -17.48 -0.02
N GLN A 34 1.81 -17.25 0.17
CA GLN A 34 0.86 -17.16 -0.95
C GLN A 34 1.22 -16.00 -1.89
N PHE A 35 1.62 -14.86 -1.34
CA PHE A 35 2.05 -13.70 -2.12
C PHE A 35 3.29 -14.00 -2.96
N ARG A 36 4.31 -14.63 -2.36
CA ARG A 36 5.54 -15.01 -3.08
C ARG A 36 5.26 -15.99 -4.20
N GLU A 37 4.36 -16.95 -4.00
CA GLU A 37 4.01 -17.93 -5.03
C GLU A 37 3.20 -17.29 -6.15
N GLU A 38 2.14 -16.54 -5.82
CA GLU A 38 1.23 -15.99 -6.83
C GLU A 38 1.89 -14.93 -7.72
N TYR A 39 2.77 -14.12 -7.15
CA TYR A 39 3.43 -12.99 -7.82
C TYR A 39 4.91 -13.25 -8.12
N LYS A 40 5.33 -14.52 -8.12
CA LYS A 40 6.71 -14.91 -8.47
C LYS A 40 7.15 -14.36 -9.83
N ASP A 41 6.26 -14.46 -10.82
CA ASP A 41 6.51 -14.10 -12.21
C ASP A 41 5.49 -13.06 -12.73
N LYS A 42 4.80 -12.35 -11.82
CA LYS A 42 3.74 -11.39 -12.15
C LYS A 42 3.92 -10.06 -11.41
N ASP A 43 3.58 -8.97 -12.09
CA ASP A 43 3.50 -7.66 -11.46
C ASP A 43 2.30 -7.60 -10.50
N HIS A 44 2.56 -7.17 -9.26
CA HIS A 44 1.55 -6.94 -8.23
C HIS A 44 1.39 -5.45 -7.91
N CYS A 45 2.13 -4.57 -8.58
CA CYS A 45 2.11 -3.15 -8.28
C CYS A 45 0.79 -2.53 -8.80
N PRO A 46 -0.05 -1.92 -7.95
CA PRO A 46 -1.29 -1.27 -8.39
C PRO A 46 -1.03 0.11 -9.04
N CYS A 47 0.23 0.49 -9.22
CA CYS A 47 0.62 1.82 -9.66
C CYS A 47 0.33 2.02 -11.16
N LYS A 48 -0.36 3.11 -11.49
CA LYS A 48 -0.64 3.48 -12.89
C LYS A 48 0.47 4.31 -13.56
N LYS A 49 1.50 4.73 -12.82
CA LYS A 49 2.59 5.59 -13.34
C LYS A 49 3.48 4.82 -14.29
N ALA A 50 3.97 5.49 -15.33
CA ALA A 50 5.06 4.94 -16.14
C ALA A 50 6.34 4.89 -15.29
N CYS A 51 6.66 3.71 -14.74
CA CYS A 51 7.76 3.50 -13.80
C CYS A 51 8.56 2.25 -14.20
N ARG A 52 9.88 2.29 -14.06
CA ARG A 52 10.76 1.14 -14.34
C ARG A 52 10.83 0.10 -13.20
N TYR A 53 10.28 0.43 -12.02
CA TYR A 53 10.39 -0.38 -10.80
C TYR A 53 9.08 -1.10 -10.43
N HIS A 54 8.15 -1.25 -11.38
CA HIS A 54 6.94 -2.03 -11.17
C HIS A 54 7.28 -3.46 -10.73
N GLY A 55 6.45 -4.04 -9.86
CA GLY A 55 6.69 -5.34 -9.22
C GLY A 55 7.89 -5.39 -8.24
N ASN A 56 8.81 -4.43 -8.25
CA ASN A 56 9.99 -4.43 -7.37
C ASN A 56 9.78 -3.52 -6.15
N CYS A 57 9.01 -4.01 -5.18
CA CYS A 57 8.70 -3.26 -3.95
C CYS A 57 9.94 -2.83 -3.16
N LYS A 58 11.00 -3.65 -3.13
CA LYS A 58 12.21 -3.35 -2.34
C LYS A 58 12.93 -2.12 -2.88
N GLU A 59 13.18 -2.06 -4.19
CA GLU A 59 13.81 -0.90 -4.82
C GLU A 59 12.89 0.31 -4.82
N CYS A 60 11.59 0.13 -5.11
CA CYS A 60 10.62 1.21 -5.06
C CYS A 60 10.61 1.90 -3.69
N VAL A 61 10.49 1.15 -2.59
CA VAL A 61 10.49 1.70 -1.23
C VAL A 61 11.84 2.35 -0.90
N ALA A 62 12.96 1.75 -1.28
CA ALA A 62 14.28 2.33 -1.04
C ALA A 62 14.46 3.69 -1.72
N ILE A 63 14.02 3.84 -2.97
CA ILE A 63 14.09 5.08 -3.74
C ILE A 63 13.23 6.16 -3.07
N HIS A 64 11.96 5.86 -2.76
CA HIS A 64 11.06 6.81 -2.10
C HIS A 64 11.54 7.23 -0.71
N ARG A 65 12.18 6.31 0.03
CA ARG A 65 12.81 6.63 1.30
C ARG A 65 14.06 7.51 1.12
N ALA A 66 14.81 7.34 0.05
CA ALA A 66 16.02 8.13 -0.21
C ALA A 66 15.70 9.59 -0.56
N HIS A 67 14.71 9.84 -1.42
CA HIS A 67 14.37 11.21 -1.81
C HIS A 67 13.38 11.91 -0.85
N GLN A 68 12.64 11.17 -0.01
CA GLN A 68 11.72 11.66 1.02
C GLN A 68 10.60 12.63 0.57
N GLU A 69 10.48 12.87 -0.73
CA GLU A 69 9.49 13.81 -1.29
C GLU A 69 8.05 13.31 -1.13
N HIS A 70 7.80 12.02 -1.38
CA HIS A 70 6.48 11.43 -1.29
C HIS A 70 6.54 9.90 -1.19
N VAL A 71 5.46 9.27 -0.73
CA VAL A 71 5.36 7.80 -0.65
C VAL A 71 5.06 7.14 -2.01
N PRO A 72 5.32 5.83 -2.16
CA PRO A 72 4.89 5.05 -3.32
C PRO A 72 3.38 5.08 -3.52
N ASN A 73 2.93 4.96 -4.77
CA ASN A 73 1.51 4.97 -5.12
C ASN A 73 0.69 3.88 -4.42
N CYS A 74 1.27 2.69 -4.21
CA CYS A 74 0.61 1.59 -3.50
C CYS A 74 0.28 1.90 -2.04
N MET A 75 1.00 2.84 -1.41
CA MET A 75 0.75 3.24 -0.01
C MET A 75 -0.24 4.41 0.10
N ARG A 76 -0.43 5.20 -0.97
CA ARG A 76 -1.30 6.39 -0.96
C ARG A 76 -2.74 6.07 -0.53
N PRO A 77 -3.42 4.99 -0.97
CA PRO A 77 -4.78 4.72 -0.53
C PRO A 77 -4.93 4.54 0.98
N MET A 78 -3.95 3.87 1.63
CA MET A 78 -3.96 3.69 3.08
C MET A 78 -3.82 5.03 3.80
N LEU A 79 -2.87 5.87 3.37
CA LEU A 79 -2.66 7.19 3.96
C LEU A 79 -3.85 8.12 3.70
N ASN A 80 -4.38 8.15 2.48
CA ASN A 80 -5.52 8.97 2.12
C ASN A 80 -6.76 8.62 2.95
N LYS A 81 -6.98 7.35 3.32
CA LYS A 81 -8.04 6.98 4.27
C LYS A 81 -7.86 7.65 5.63
N LYS A 82 -6.63 7.77 6.12
CA LYS A 82 -6.32 8.44 7.40
C LYS A 82 -6.43 9.97 7.28
N LEU A 83 -5.89 10.54 6.21
CA LEU A 83 -5.96 11.97 5.93
C LEU A 83 -7.40 12.44 5.72
N ARG A 84 -8.25 11.62 5.08
CA ARG A 84 -9.67 11.92 4.92
C ARG A 84 -10.35 12.16 6.26
N LEU A 85 -10.11 11.30 7.26
CA LEU A 85 -10.66 11.48 8.61
C LEU A 85 -10.23 12.81 9.24
N LEU A 86 -8.98 13.23 9.02
CA LEU A 86 -8.51 14.54 9.53
C LEU A 86 -9.16 15.70 8.80
N SER A 87 -9.36 15.59 7.48
CA SER A 87 -9.97 16.66 6.69
C SER A 87 -11.43 16.93 7.06
N GLU A 88 -12.13 15.97 7.70
CA GLU A 88 -13.50 16.14 8.22
C GLU A 88 -13.60 17.31 9.23
N LEU A 89 -12.51 17.65 9.93
CA LEU A 89 -12.45 18.80 10.85
C LEU A 89 -12.76 20.15 10.18
N THR A 90 -12.64 20.22 8.86
CA THR A 90 -12.86 21.42 8.06
C THR A 90 -13.92 21.20 6.98
N GLU A 91 -14.76 20.17 7.14
CA GLU A 91 -15.72 19.74 6.10
C GLU A 91 -15.03 19.52 4.74
N HIS A 92 -13.78 19.04 4.78
CA HIS A 92 -12.91 18.81 3.63
C HIS A 92 -12.48 20.06 2.84
N THR A 93 -12.67 21.28 3.36
CA THR A 93 -12.30 22.52 2.64
C THR A 93 -10.81 22.60 2.29
N LEU A 94 -9.93 21.94 3.07
CA LEU A 94 -8.50 21.78 2.75
C LEU A 94 -8.24 21.23 1.34
N ALA A 95 -9.12 20.38 0.80
CA ALA A 95 -8.95 19.83 -0.55
C ALA A 95 -9.00 20.91 -1.65
N ASN A 96 -9.66 22.03 -1.39
CA ASN A 96 -9.73 23.17 -2.31
C ASN A 96 -8.41 23.96 -2.39
N GLU A 97 -7.52 23.77 -1.41
CA GLU A 97 -6.24 24.48 -1.30
C GLU A 97 -5.06 23.67 -1.85
N ILE A 98 -5.29 22.43 -2.29
CA ILE A 98 -4.24 21.50 -2.72
C ILE A 98 -4.39 21.18 -4.21
N GLU A 99 -3.36 21.50 -5.00
CA GLU A 99 -3.30 21.12 -6.41
C GLU A 99 -2.42 19.86 -6.59
N PRO A 100 -2.94 18.75 -7.14
CA PRO A 100 -2.12 17.57 -7.42
C PRO A 100 -1.20 17.81 -8.62
N PRO A 101 0.04 17.28 -8.61
CA PRO A 101 0.95 17.42 -9.74
C PRO A 101 0.46 16.65 -10.96
N LYS A 102 0.85 17.11 -12.16
CA LYS A 102 0.57 16.39 -13.41
C LYS A 102 1.29 15.03 -13.42
N GLU A 103 0.51 13.97 -13.62
CA GLU A 103 1.02 12.59 -13.59
C GLU A 103 1.18 12.01 -14.99
N VAL A 104 2.36 11.43 -15.29
CA VAL A 104 2.55 10.61 -16.51
C VAL A 104 2.17 9.16 -16.20
N LEU A 105 1.10 8.69 -16.83
CA LEU A 105 0.56 7.34 -16.65
C LEU A 105 1.14 6.37 -17.70
N ARG A 106 1.06 5.07 -17.41
CA ARG A 106 1.34 4.01 -18.38
C ARG A 106 0.34 4.08 -19.52
N LYS A 107 0.80 3.73 -20.72
CA LYS A 107 -0.03 3.70 -21.93
C LYS A 107 -0.99 2.50 -21.98
N ASP A 108 -0.66 1.43 -21.25
CA ASP A 108 -1.26 0.10 -21.43
C ASP A 108 -2.16 -0.31 -20.23
N LEU A 109 -3.09 0.56 -19.84
CA LEU A 109 -4.18 0.19 -18.93
C LEU A 109 -5.48 -0.03 -19.69
#